data_AF-A0A6C0ENS5-F1
#
_entry.id   AF-A0A6C0ENS5-F1
#
_cell.length_a   1.000
_cell.length_b   1.000
_cell.length_c   1.000
_cell.angle_alpha   90.00
_cell.angle_beta   90.00
_cell.angle_gamma   90.00
#
_symmetry.space_group_name_H-M   'P 1'
#
loop_
_entity.id
_entity.type
_entity.pdbx_description
1 polymer ?
#
loop_
_entity_poly.entity_id
_entity_poly.type
_entity_poly.pdbx_seq_one_letter_code
_entity_poly.pdbx_strand_id
1 'polypeptide(L)' 'MKSIAIFMLFVGVVLIIKSYYELKYSKMDTPKEIIKYIPISQYEETLTDSETLAEFYKGMFELTQPNIYDVKKI' A
#
# COMPACT_ATOMS: atom_id res chain seq x y z
N MET A 1 47.87 -1.23 16.77
CA MET A 1 47.27 -0.71 18.02
C MET A 1 46.48 0.59 17.83
N LYS A 2 46.99 1.61 17.10
CA LYS A 2 46.25 2.87 16.87
C LYS A 2 44.92 2.70 16.10
N SER A 3 44.91 1.82 15.10
CA SER A 3 43.72 1.55 14.28
C SER A 3 42.58 0.86 15.05
N ILE A 4 42.92 0.04 16.06
CA ILE A 4 41.90 -0.63 16.89
C ILE A 4 41.14 0.39 17.75
N ALA A 5 41.85 1.41 18.24
CA ALA A 5 41.25 2.48 19.05
C ALA A 5 40.31 3.35 18.20
N ILE A 6 40.71 3.68 16.97
CA ILE A 6 39.88 4.42 16.01
C ILE A 6 38.63 3.61 15.65
N PHE A 7 38.77 2.30 15.45
CA PHE A 7 37.64 1.42 15.18
C PHE A 7 36.66 1.33 16.36
N MET A 8 37.17 1.20 17.60
CA MET A 8 36.32 1.22 18.79
C MET A 8 35.60 2.56 18.98
N LEU A 9 36.28 3.68 18.70
CA LEU A 9 35.67 5.01 18.71
C LEU A 9 34.52 5.09 17.70
N PHE A 10 34.75 4.61 16.48
CA PHE A 10 33.73 4.59 15.42
C PHE A 10 32.49 3.77 15.83
N VAL A 11 32.70 2.55 16.33
CA VAL A 11 31.60 1.69 16.80
C VAL A 11 30.85 2.35 17.97
N GLY A 12 31.57 2.96 18.91
CA GLY A 12 30.97 3.68 20.04
C GLY A 12 30.05 4.82 19.59
N VAL A 13 30.50 5.64 18.63
CA VAL A 13 29.68 6.74 18.08
C VAL A 13 28.42 6.20 17.40
N VAL A 14 28.55 5.14 16.60
CA VAL A 14 27.39 4.52 15.93
C VAL A 14 26.38 3.98 16.94
N LEU A 15 26.84 3.35 18.03
CA LEU A 15 25.97 2.84 19.09
C LEU A 15 25.25 3.97 19.85
N ILE A 16 25.94 5.08 20.14
CA ILE A 16 25.33 6.26 20.78
C ILE A 16 24.23 6.83 19.90
N ILE A 17 24.49 7.01 18.60
CA ILE A 17 23.51 7.52 17.64
C ILE A 17 22.30 6.58 17.58
N LYS A 18 22.53 5.27 17.42
CA LYS A 18 21.46 4.27 17.40
C LYS A 18 20.60 4.35 18.66
N SER A 19 21.23 4.33 19.83
CA SER A 19 20.54 4.36 21.12
C SER A 19 19.73 5.65 21.32
N TYR A 20 20.23 6.79 20.85
CA TYR A 20 19.52 8.06 20.90
C TYR A 20 18.22 8.01 20.08
N TYR A 21 18.29 7.53 18.84
CA TYR A 21 17.12 7.41 17.99
C TYR A 21 16.14 6.34 18.49
N GLU A 22 16.65 5.19 18.95
CA GLU A 22 15.83 4.13 19.53
C GLU A 22 15.04 4.62 20.76
N LEU A 23 15.68 5.40 21.64
CA LEU A 23 15.00 6.02 22.78
C LEU A 23 13.95 7.06 22.34
N LYS A 24 14.25 7.84 21.30
CA LYS A 24 13.33 8.85 20.77
C LYS A 24 12.09 8.22 20.15
N TYR A 25 12.26 7.16 19.35
CA TYR A 25 11.17 6.51 18.62
C TYR A 25 10.42 5.46 19.44
N SER A 26 11.02 4.86 20.47
CA SER A 26 10.33 3.94 21.38
C SER A 26 9.24 4.61 22.22
N LYS A 27 9.37 5.93 22.46
CA LYS A 27 8.38 6.75 23.17
C LYS A 27 7.36 7.41 22.24
N MET A 28 7.50 7.20 20.93
CA MET A 28 6.58 7.74 19.95
C MET A 28 5.38 6.80 19.87
N ASP A 29 4.20 7.28 20.21
CA ASP A 29 2.97 6.56 19.87
C ASP A 29 2.90 6.48 18.34
N THR A 30 3.15 5.29 17.82
CA THR A 30 2.90 5.03 16.41
C THR A 30 1.40 5.13 16.20
N PRO A 31 0.93 5.95 15.24
CA PRO A 31 -0.50 6.04 14.97
C PRO A 31 -0.96 4.64 14.60
N LYS A 32 -1.77 4.03 15.47
CA LYS A 32 -2.39 2.74 15.19
C LYS A 32 -3.31 2.98 14.01
N GLU A 33 -2.89 2.54 12.84
CA GLU A 33 -3.70 2.64 11.63
C GLU A 33 -4.91 1.73 11.82
N ILE A 34 -6.07 2.35 12.05
CA ILE A 34 -7.34 1.62 12.10
C ILE A 34 -7.75 1.42 10.66
N ILE A 35 -7.45 0.24 10.11
CA ILE A 35 -7.94 -0.15 8.79
C ILE A 35 -9.47 -0.30 8.90
N LYS A 36 -10.20 0.73 8.45
CA LYS A 36 -11.65 0.70 8.37
C LYS A 36 -12.03 0.12 7.01
N TYR A 37 -12.49 -1.12 7.01
CA TYR A 37 -13.13 -1.71 5.85
C TYR A 37 -14.57 -1.20 5.77
N ILE A 38 -14.93 -0.60 4.64
CA ILE A 38 -16.33 -0.29 4.34
C ILE A 38 -16.93 -1.56 3.72
N PRO A 39 -18.02 -2.12 4.27
CA PRO A 39 -18.73 -3.22 3.64
C PRO A 39 -19.14 -2.85 2.21
N ILE A 40 -18.97 -3.78 1.27
CA ILE A 40 -19.32 -3.57 -0.14
C ILE A 40 -20.78 -3.11 -0.29
N SER A 41 -21.69 -3.64 0.54
CA SER A 41 -23.09 -3.21 0.54
C SER A 41 -23.27 -1.71 0.81
N GLN A 42 -22.49 -1.14 1.73
CA GLN A 42 -22.54 0.30 2.01
C GLN A 42 -21.92 1.13 0.88
N TYR A 43 -20.94 0.58 0.17
CA TYR A 43 -20.36 1.23 -1.00
C TYR A 43 -21.36 1.24 -2.17
N GLU A 44 -22.01 0.11 -2.44
CA GLU A 44 -23.01 -0.02 -3.51
C GLU A 44 -24.21 0.91 -3.32
N GLU A 45 -24.65 1.14 -2.08
CA GLU A 45 -25.71 2.11 -1.75
C GLU A 45 -25.34 3.57 -2.09
N THR A 46 -24.05 3.89 -2.22
CA THR A 46 -23.58 5.24 -2.55
C THR A 46 -23.37 5.48 -4.05
N LEU A 47 -23.45 4.44 -4.87
CA LEU A 47 -23.28 4.53 -6.31
C LEU A 47 -24.58 4.97 -6.97
N THR A 48 -24.48 5.79 -8.01
CA THR A 48 -25.62 6.07 -8.89
C THR A 48 -25.93 4.83 -9.75
N ASP A 49 -27.16 4.73 -10.29
CA ASP A 49 -27.57 3.57 -11.11
C ASP A 49 -26.60 3.29 -12.29
N SER A 50 -26.00 4.34 -12.86
CA SER A 50 -24.99 4.29 -13.94
C SER A 50 -23.57 3.92 -13.49
N GLU A 51 -23.32 3.89 -12.19
CA GLU A 51 -22.02 3.56 -11.59
C GLU A 51 -22.08 2.23 -10.84
N THR A 52 -23.18 1.47 -11.00
CA THR A 52 -23.34 0.19 -10.33
C THR A 52 -22.18 -0.74 -10.66
N LEU A 53 -21.72 -1.45 -9.63
CA LEU A 53 -20.56 -2.33 -9.72
C LEU A 53 -20.73 -3.40 -10.82
N ALA A 54 -21.97 -3.82 -11.05
CA ALA A 54 -22.35 -4.73 -12.12
C ALA A 54 -22.07 -4.14 -13.52
N GLU A 55 -22.43 -2.89 -13.77
CA GLU A 55 -22.13 -2.21 -15.05
C GLU A 55 -20.63 -1.97 -15.22
N PHE A 56 -19.94 -1.59 -14.14
CA PHE A 56 -18.49 -1.41 -14.13
C PHE A 56 -17.74 -2.70 -14.55
N TYR A 57 -18.04 -3.83 -13.90
CA TYR A 57 -17.40 -5.10 -14.26
C TYR A 57 -17.82 -5.59 -15.65
N LYS A 58 -19.09 -5.43 -16.03
CA LYS A 58 -19.57 -5.77 -17.38
C LYS A 58 -18.76 -5.02 -18.45
N GLY A 59 -18.55 -3.70 -18.28
CA GLY A 59 -17.76 -2.89 -19.20
C GLY A 59 -16.31 -3.37 -19.33
N MET A 60 -15.67 -3.78 -18.23
CA MET A 60 -14.30 -4.30 -18.29
C MET A 60 -14.17 -5.60 -19.12
N PHE A 61 -15.17 -6.49 -19.05
CA PHE A 61 -15.16 -7.72 -19.82
C PHE A 61 -15.57 -7.50 -21.28
N GLU A 62 -16.47 -6.55 -21.57
CA GLU A 62 -16.85 -6.21 -22.94
C GLU A 62 -15.72 -5.50 -23.70
N LEU A 63 -14.93 -4.64 -23.03
CA LEU A 63 -13.78 -3.96 -23.63
C LEU A 63 -12.60 -4.90 -23.94
N THR A 64 -12.50 -6.01 -23.23
CA THR A 64 -11.38 -6.97 -23.36
C THR A 64 -11.70 -8.16 -24.27
N GLN A 65 -12.96 -8.32 -24.68
CA GLN A 65 -13.33 -9.34 -25.66
C GLN A 65 -12.95 -8.87 -27.08
N PRO A 66 -12.02 -9.54 -27.77
CA PRO A 66 -11.86 -9.33 -29.20
C PRO A 66 -13.20 -9.66 -29.87
N ASN A 67 -13.60 -8.86 -30.86
CA ASN A 67 -14.90 -9.00 -31.51
C ASN A 67 -14.90 -10.26 -32.40
N ILE A 68 -15.13 -11.44 -31.80
CA ILE A 68 -15.02 -12.75 -32.46
C ILE A 68 -16.20 -13.04 -33.40
N TYR A 69 -17.20 -12.15 -33.46
CA TYR A 69 -18.44 -12.35 -34.21
C TYR A 69 -18.56 -11.55 -35.51
N ASP A 70 -17.49 -10.89 -35.99
CA ASP A 70 -17.48 -10.29 -37.34
C ASP A 70 -17.21 -11.32 -38.45
N VAL A 71 -17.84 -12.50 -38.34
CA VAL A 71 -17.83 -13.55 -39.37
C VAL A 71 -19.21 -13.62 -40.00
N LYS A 72 -19.61 -12.53 -40.66
CA LYS A 72 -20.72 -12.58 -41.63
C LYS A 72 -20.51 -11.61 -42.79
N LYS A 73 -19.35 -11.72 -43.44
CA LYS A 73 -19.14 -11.28 -44.83
C LYS A 73 -18.25 -12.29 -45.53
N ILE A 74 -18.87 -13.22 -46.25
CA ILE A 74 -18.61 -13.66 -47.65
C ILE A 74 -19.74 -14.63 -47.98
#